data_AF-A0A6J1WGE8-F1
#
_entry.id   AF-A0A6J1WGE8-F1
#
_cell.length_a   1.000
_cell.length_b   1.000
_cell.length_c   1.000
_cell.angle_alpha   90.00
_cell.angle_beta   90.00
_cell.angle_gamma   90.00
#
_symmetry.space_group_name_H-M   'P 1'
#
loop_
_entity.id
_entity.type
_entity.pdbx_description
1 polymer ?
#
loop_
_entity_poly.entity_id
_entity_poly.type
_entity_poly.pdbx_seq_one_letter_code
_entity_poly.pdbx_strand_id
1 'polypeptide(L)'
;LFPPLPDSIVVYTLVTIAREPTISGLIGRANQLSRRGHFAAAALDGRSRELAAALRALVDAAAVRSTRLRERCDLLQLTSEMAEAEAWLLERRPALVAADVGRDQDSVLALSRRLDALQRELHAFDATYARLDKAAAALLERNTSDKDIVSERLAELRDRYEEMKLLSAKRQQRLQQSLKYFKFVQECEEVHEWIGEQMTVAASEDYGLDVEHVETLQQAFDNFFAQLQASEGRIEAVCEGGQALLEENAPEGERVRQRVDDLRGLWDDLRELALARQEALAGARRVHEFDRAAEETAAWVAGKEALWRADGPAPLLAPHALHAQRRRLRALRADLLAIAAAHRALQQEAASLGEAFPDAKEHVTAKLEDVTEALEALTQRADQADQQLDLAEQLQAYFGTYQELL
;
A
#
# COMPACT_ATOMS: atom_id res chain seq x y z
N LEU A 1 -29.12 -7.44 47.33
CA LEU A 1 -29.90 -7.72 48.55
C LEU A 1 -29.46 -6.72 49.60
N PHE A 2 -30.11 -5.55 49.64
CA PHE A 2 -29.78 -4.48 50.58
C PHE A 2 -30.11 -4.92 52.00
N PRO A 3 -29.29 -4.61 53.02
CA PRO A 3 -29.79 -4.65 54.39
C PRO A 3 -30.88 -3.56 54.53
N PRO A 4 -31.97 -3.83 55.26
CA PRO A 4 -32.90 -2.77 55.64
C PRO A 4 -32.14 -1.68 56.42
N LEU A 5 -32.62 -0.44 56.35
CA LEU A 5 -32.20 0.65 57.24
C LEU A 5 -31.97 0.07 58.65
N PRO A 6 -30.86 0.37 59.33
CA PRO A 6 -30.54 -0.31 60.58
C PRO A 6 -31.68 -0.04 61.57
N ASP A 7 -32.42 -1.10 61.92
CA ASP A 7 -33.65 -1.11 62.74
C ASP A 7 -33.57 -0.17 63.95
N SER A 8 -32.37 0.04 64.48
CA SER A 8 -32.02 1.06 65.46
C SER A 8 -32.59 2.47 65.20
N ILE A 9 -32.54 3.05 63.99
CA ILE A 9 -33.02 4.43 63.74
C ILE A 9 -34.52 4.52 64.01
N VAL A 10 -35.25 3.53 63.50
CA VAL A 10 -36.71 3.43 63.62
C VAL A 10 -37.10 3.10 65.06
N VAL A 11 -36.38 2.19 65.71
CA VAL A 11 -36.63 1.75 67.09
C VAL A 11 -36.43 2.88 68.11
N TYR A 12 -35.37 3.69 68.01
CA TYR A 12 -35.15 4.79 68.96
C TYR A 12 -36.18 5.90 68.83
N THR A 13 -36.56 6.29 67.60
CA THR A 13 -37.65 7.26 67.40
C THR A 13 -38.98 6.72 67.90
N LEU A 14 -39.30 5.45 67.63
CA LEU A 14 -40.55 4.82 68.06
C LEU A 14 -40.65 4.69 69.59
N VAL A 15 -39.57 4.36 70.28
CA VAL A 15 -39.56 4.24 71.76
C VAL A 15 -39.74 5.62 72.42
N THR A 16 -39.16 6.67 71.84
CA THR A 16 -39.28 8.04 72.34
C THR A 16 -40.71 8.56 72.13
N ILE A 17 -41.27 8.35 70.93
CA ILE A 17 -42.67 8.70 70.56
C ILE A 17 -43.68 7.88 71.37
N ALA A 18 -43.40 6.62 71.71
CA ALA A 18 -44.32 5.78 72.48
C ALA A 18 -44.47 6.22 73.95
N ARG A 19 -43.44 6.85 74.53
CA ARG A 19 -43.47 7.34 75.92
C ARG A 19 -43.97 8.78 76.04
N GLU A 20 -43.98 9.52 74.95
CA GLU A 20 -44.42 10.92 74.87
C GLU A 20 -45.89 11.14 75.33
N PRO A 21 -46.89 10.32 74.95
CA PRO A 21 -48.26 10.45 75.46
C PRO A 21 -48.37 10.18 76.96
N THR A 22 -47.56 9.25 77.47
CA THR A 22 -47.55 8.87 78.89
C THR A 22 -46.95 10.00 79.74
N ILE A 23 -45.84 10.56 79.29
CA ILE A 23 -45.16 11.70 79.92
C ILE A 23 -46.03 12.96 79.84
N SER A 24 -46.63 13.24 78.68
CA SER A 24 -47.57 14.35 78.51
C SER A 24 -48.81 14.20 79.41
N GLY A 25 -49.32 12.97 79.55
CA GLY A 25 -50.41 12.66 80.47
C GLY A 25 -50.04 12.77 81.95
N LEU A 26 -48.77 12.52 82.33
CA LEU A 26 -48.27 12.74 83.70
C LEU A 26 -48.11 14.23 84.01
N ILE A 27 -47.54 15.00 83.07
CA ILE A 27 -47.42 16.46 83.17
C ILE A 27 -48.81 17.11 83.25
N GLY A 28 -49.77 16.66 82.42
CA GLY A 28 -51.15 17.13 82.44
C GLY A 28 -51.84 16.88 83.79
N ARG A 29 -51.65 15.69 84.37
CA ARG A 29 -52.17 15.34 85.70
C ARG A 29 -51.52 16.14 86.83
N ALA A 30 -50.20 16.33 86.79
CA ALA A 30 -49.47 17.15 87.76
C ALA A 30 -49.91 18.63 87.71
N ASN A 31 -50.08 19.19 86.52
CA ASN A 31 -50.62 20.54 86.31
C ASN A 31 -52.06 20.67 86.85
N GLN A 32 -52.90 19.65 86.67
CA GLN A 32 -54.27 19.64 87.19
C GLN A 32 -54.31 19.60 88.73
N LEU A 33 -53.42 18.83 89.36
CA LEU A 33 -53.29 18.77 90.82
C LEU A 33 -52.74 20.08 91.40
N SER A 34 -51.78 20.72 90.71
CA SER A 34 -51.25 22.04 91.10
C SER A 34 -52.34 23.12 91.05
N ARG A 35 -53.15 23.16 89.98
CA ARG A 35 -54.29 24.10 89.84
C ARG A 35 -55.38 23.94 90.91
N ARG A 36 -55.49 22.75 91.54
CA ARG A 36 -56.47 22.45 92.60
C ARG A 36 -55.95 22.77 94.01
N GLY A 37 -54.75 23.35 94.14
CA GLY A 37 -54.19 23.73 95.44
C GLY A 37 -53.61 22.56 96.25
N HIS A 38 -53.15 21.50 95.59
CA HIS A 38 -52.56 20.34 96.26
C HIS A 38 -51.33 20.72 97.11
N PHE A 39 -51.18 20.11 98.29
CA PHE A 39 -50.12 20.46 99.27
C PHE A 39 -48.68 20.35 98.71
N ALA A 40 -48.48 19.50 97.70
CA ALA A 40 -47.19 19.30 97.02
C ALA A 40 -47.08 20.03 95.65
N ALA A 41 -47.93 21.02 95.37
CA ALA A 41 -48.01 21.71 94.07
C ALA A 41 -46.65 22.20 93.55
N ALA A 42 -45.86 22.87 94.39
CA ALA A 42 -44.53 23.38 94.01
C ALA A 42 -43.55 22.27 93.57
N ALA A 43 -43.57 21.11 94.25
CA ALA A 43 -42.73 19.97 93.91
C ALA A 43 -43.23 19.26 92.64
N LEU A 44 -44.55 19.17 92.44
CA LEU A 44 -45.16 18.61 91.22
C LEU A 44 -44.86 19.48 89.99
N ASP A 45 -44.92 20.81 90.13
CA ASP A 45 -44.57 21.75 89.06
C ASP A 45 -43.08 21.69 88.71
N GLY A 46 -42.21 21.64 89.72
CA GLY A 46 -40.76 21.46 89.53
C GLY A 46 -40.44 20.18 88.75
N ARG A 47 -40.96 19.03 89.22
CA ARG A 47 -40.77 17.73 88.54
C ARG A 47 -41.41 17.69 87.14
N SER A 48 -42.53 18.36 86.92
CA SER A 48 -43.18 18.45 85.61
C SER A 48 -42.34 19.26 84.61
N ARG A 49 -41.72 20.35 85.07
CA ARG A 49 -40.77 21.14 84.26
C ARG A 49 -39.51 20.36 83.94
N GLU A 50 -38.92 19.68 84.93
CA GLU A 50 -37.75 18.81 84.73
C GLU A 50 -38.04 17.69 83.73
N LEU A 51 -39.18 17.02 83.88
CA LEU A 51 -39.60 15.94 82.97
C LEU A 51 -39.87 16.45 81.55
N ALA A 52 -40.48 17.63 81.40
CA ALA A 52 -40.68 18.26 80.10
C ALA A 52 -39.35 18.67 79.44
N ALA A 53 -38.42 19.22 80.21
CA ALA A 53 -37.08 19.58 79.73
C ALA A 53 -36.27 18.35 79.31
N ALA A 54 -36.33 17.27 80.12
CA ALA A 54 -35.66 16.01 79.81
C ALA A 54 -36.24 15.35 78.54
N LEU A 55 -37.57 15.35 78.37
CA LEU A 55 -38.21 14.84 77.17
C LEU A 55 -37.80 15.65 75.93
N ARG A 56 -37.80 16.98 76.02
CA ARG A 56 -37.36 17.85 74.92
C ARG A 56 -35.90 17.60 74.54
N ALA A 57 -35.01 17.55 75.53
CA ALA A 57 -33.59 17.25 75.30
C ALA A 57 -33.38 15.87 74.65
N LEU A 58 -34.16 14.86 75.04
CA LEU A 58 -34.10 13.53 74.45
C LEU A 58 -34.59 13.53 72.99
N VAL A 59 -35.70 14.22 72.69
CA VAL A 59 -36.23 14.37 71.34
C VAL A 59 -35.24 15.11 70.44
N ASP A 60 -34.68 16.22 70.92
CA ASP A 60 -33.68 17.00 70.20
C ASP A 60 -32.41 16.15 69.92
N ALA A 61 -31.92 15.41 70.93
CA ALA A 61 -30.77 14.51 70.78
C ALA A 61 -31.07 13.34 69.81
N ALA A 62 -32.28 12.77 69.86
CA ALA A 62 -32.70 11.71 68.95
C ALA A 62 -32.82 12.21 67.50
N ALA A 63 -33.35 13.43 67.31
CA ALA A 63 -33.43 14.07 66.00
C ALA A 63 -32.03 14.29 65.41
N VAL A 64 -31.10 14.86 66.18
CA VAL A 64 -29.69 15.07 65.77
C VAL A 64 -28.99 13.74 65.46
N ARG A 65 -29.25 12.68 66.24
CA ARG A 65 -28.69 11.35 65.94
C ARG A 65 -29.27 10.76 64.65
N SER A 66 -30.57 10.90 64.42
CA SER A 66 -31.24 10.40 63.21
C SER A 66 -30.71 11.09 61.95
N THR A 67 -30.51 12.41 61.98
CA THR A 67 -29.91 13.14 60.85
C THR A 67 -28.48 12.69 60.59
N ARG A 68 -27.63 12.57 61.63
CA ARG A 68 -26.24 12.09 61.51
C ARG A 68 -26.15 10.68 60.95
N LEU A 69 -27.02 9.77 61.39
CA LEU A 69 -27.04 8.40 60.88
C LEU A 69 -27.47 8.36 59.41
N ARG A 70 -28.46 9.18 59.02
CA ARG A 70 -28.86 9.30 57.61
C ARG A 70 -27.71 9.85 56.75
N GLU A 71 -27.06 10.91 57.19
CA GLU A 71 -25.88 11.49 56.51
C GLU A 71 -24.75 10.46 56.37
N ARG A 72 -24.50 9.66 57.40
CA ARG A 72 -23.50 8.58 57.35
C ARG A 72 -23.89 7.46 56.37
N CYS A 73 -25.16 7.09 56.32
CA CYS A 73 -25.67 6.13 55.34
C CYS A 73 -25.53 6.65 53.92
N ASP A 74 -25.94 7.91 53.67
CA ASP A 74 -25.82 8.57 52.35
C ASP A 74 -24.35 8.59 51.88
N LEU A 75 -23.42 8.93 52.77
CA LEU A 75 -21.98 8.92 52.50
C LEU A 75 -21.47 7.53 52.12
N LEU A 76 -21.76 6.52 52.96
CA LEU A 76 -21.27 5.15 52.74
C LEU A 76 -21.81 4.60 51.42
N GLN A 77 -23.08 4.85 51.12
CA GLN A 77 -23.68 4.47 49.85
C GLN A 77 -22.94 5.12 48.67
N LEU A 78 -22.74 6.44 48.69
CA LEU A 78 -22.04 7.13 47.60
C LEU A 78 -20.61 6.58 47.42
N THR A 79 -19.86 6.41 48.51
CA THR A 79 -18.49 5.87 48.42
C THR A 79 -18.44 4.44 47.87
N SER A 80 -19.45 3.61 48.18
CA SER A 80 -19.59 2.27 47.60
C SER A 80 -19.87 2.34 46.10
N GLU A 81 -20.82 3.18 45.69
CA GLU A 81 -21.16 3.35 44.27
C GLU A 81 -19.98 3.89 43.46
N MET A 82 -19.17 4.78 44.05
CA MET A 82 -17.93 5.27 43.43
C MET A 82 -16.89 4.17 43.29
N ALA A 83 -16.70 3.32 44.32
CA ALA A 83 -15.77 2.20 44.26
C ALA A 83 -16.20 1.14 43.22
N GLU A 84 -17.51 0.89 43.07
CA GLU A 84 -18.04 0.01 42.03
C GLU A 84 -17.80 0.58 40.62
N ALA A 85 -18.04 1.88 40.43
CA ALA A 85 -17.75 2.57 39.18
C ALA A 85 -16.25 2.55 38.85
N GLU A 86 -15.41 2.66 39.86
CA GLU A 86 -13.96 2.58 39.75
C GLU A 86 -13.48 1.17 39.36
N ALA A 87 -14.03 0.14 40.00
CA ALA A 87 -13.75 -1.26 39.65
C ALA A 87 -14.16 -1.57 38.21
N TRP A 88 -15.30 -1.04 37.76
CA TRP A 88 -15.76 -1.17 36.38
C TRP A 88 -14.76 -0.59 35.36
N LEU A 89 -14.14 0.57 35.66
CA LEU A 89 -13.10 1.16 34.83
C LEU A 89 -11.83 0.29 34.81
N LEU A 90 -11.38 -0.18 35.99
CA LEU A 90 -10.18 -1.00 36.11
C LEU A 90 -10.30 -2.34 35.37
N GLU A 91 -11.48 -2.96 35.38
CA GLU A 91 -11.74 -4.21 34.64
C GLU A 91 -11.50 -4.04 33.13
N ARG A 92 -11.79 -2.86 32.59
CA ARG A 92 -11.67 -2.54 31.16
C ARG A 92 -10.29 -2.03 30.75
N ARG A 93 -9.50 -1.56 31.71
CA ARG A 93 -8.16 -0.99 31.48
C ARG A 93 -7.21 -1.92 30.70
N PRO A 94 -7.13 -3.25 30.94
CA PRO A 94 -6.23 -4.14 30.21
C PRO A 94 -6.45 -4.11 28.69
N ALA A 95 -7.70 -3.98 28.24
CA ALA A 95 -8.02 -3.90 26.81
C ALA A 95 -7.47 -2.63 26.15
N LEU A 96 -7.36 -1.52 26.90
CA LEU A 96 -6.79 -0.27 26.39
C LEU A 96 -5.25 -0.29 26.36
N VAL A 97 -4.63 -0.92 27.36
CA VAL A 97 -3.16 -0.95 27.52
C VAL A 97 -2.49 -2.04 26.67
N ALA A 98 -3.24 -3.02 26.15
CA ALA A 98 -2.67 -4.13 25.39
C ALA A 98 -1.72 -3.68 24.27
N ALA A 99 -0.53 -4.30 24.21
CA ALA A 99 0.49 -3.94 23.24
C ALA A 99 0.17 -4.42 21.81
N ASP A 100 -0.69 -5.43 21.67
CA ASP A 100 -1.08 -5.99 20.37
C ASP A 100 -1.80 -4.97 19.48
N VAL A 101 -1.30 -4.81 18.26
CA VAL A 101 -1.84 -3.97 17.19
C VAL A 101 -2.34 -4.78 15.97
N GLY A 102 -2.21 -6.11 16.02
CA GLY A 102 -2.51 -7.00 14.89
C GLY A 102 -1.28 -7.34 14.05
N ARG A 103 -1.45 -8.31 13.15
CA ARG A 103 -0.39 -8.89 12.31
C ARG A 103 -0.69 -8.80 10.80
N ASP A 104 -1.90 -8.39 10.46
CA ASP A 104 -2.47 -8.28 9.13
C ASP A 104 -3.64 -7.28 9.17
N GLN A 105 -4.13 -6.83 8.01
CA GLN A 105 -5.21 -5.85 7.95
C GLN A 105 -6.48 -6.31 8.67
N ASP A 106 -6.85 -7.58 8.53
CA ASP A 106 -8.07 -8.14 9.11
C ASP A 106 -8.04 -8.19 10.65
N SER A 107 -6.89 -8.57 11.23
CA SER A 107 -6.69 -8.58 12.67
C SER A 107 -6.72 -7.18 13.25
N VAL A 108 -6.12 -6.18 12.58
CA VAL A 108 -6.17 -4.78 13.01
C VAL A 108 -7.61 -4.26 12.95
N LEU A 109 -8.37 -4.59 11.90
CA LEU A 109 -9.79 -4.24 11.79
C LEU A 109 -10.62 -4.89 12.89
N ALA A 110 -10.37 -6.16 13.23
CA ALA A 110 -11.03 -6.84 14.33
C ALA A 110 -10.72 -6.18 15.69
N LEU A 111 -9.47 -5.80 15.93
CA LEU A 111 -9.06 -5.06 17.14
C LEU A 111 -9.70 -3.66 17.19
N SER A 112 -9.80 -2.98 16.05
CA SER A 112 -10.43 -1.66 15.94
C SER A 112 -11.92 -1.75 16.29
N ARG A 113 -12.65 -2.74 15.76
CA ARG A 113 -14.06 -2.97 16.12
C ARG A 113 -14.26 -3.25 17.61
N ARG A 114 -13.32 -3.99 18.23
CA ARG A 114 -13.34 -4.23 19.69
C ARG A 114 -13.11 -2.93 20.47
N LEU A 115 -12.16 -2.09 20.03
CA LEU A 115 -11.95 -0.77 20.63
C LEU A 115 -13.19 0.11 20.46
N ASP A 116 -13.83 0.15 19.30
CA ASP A 116 -15.04 0.94 19.05
C ASP A 116 -16.18 0.54 19.99
N ALA A 117 -16.33 -0.76 20.26
CA ALA A 117 -17.30 -1.26 21.23
C ALA A 117 -16.97 -0.76 22.66
N LEU A 118 -15.70 -0.86 23.06
CA LEU A 118 -15.25 -0.36 24.36
C LEU A 118 -15.36 1.17 24.49
N GLN A 119 -15.12 1.93 23.42
CA GLN A 119 -15.32 3.37 23.38
C GLN A 119 -16.78 3.75 23.59
N ARG A 120 -17.73 2.98 23.02
CA ARG A 120 -19.16 3.17 23.29
C ARG A 120 -19.52 2.88 24.75
N GLU A 121 -18.93 1.84 25.36
CA GLU A 121 -19.10 1.58 26.79
C GLU A 121 -18.57 2.73 27.65
N LEU A 122 -17.36 3.24 27.35
CA LEU A 122 -16.77 4.38 28.06
C LEU A 122 -17.58 5.66 27.90
N HIS A 123 -18.19 5.88 26.73
CA HIS A 123 -19.10 7.00 26.51
C HIS A 123 -20.41 6.83 27.28
N ALA A 124 -20.98 5.63 27.31
CA ALA A 124 -22.16 5.35 28.14
C ALA A 124 -21.90 5.58 29.64
N PHE A 125 -20.65 5.38 30.09
CA PHE A 125 -20.23 5.66 31.46
C PHE A 125 -20.26 7.16 31.83
N ASP A 126 -20.25 8.09 30.86
CA ASP A 126 -20.38 9.53 31.13
C ASP A 126 -21.64 9.83 31.98
N ALA A 127 -22.74 9.12 31.72
CA ALA A 127 -23.99 9.27 32.47
C ALA A 127 -23.85 8.79 33.93
N THR A 128 -23.13 7.70 34.16
CA THR A 128 -22.84 7.16 35.50
C THR A 128 -21.96 8.13 36.27
N TYR A 129 -20.90 8.64 35.65
CA TYR A 129 -20.01 9.62 36.26
C TYR A 129 -20.76 10.91 36.62
N ALA A 130 -21.56 11.46 35.70
CA ALA A 130 -22.35 12.68 35.94
C ALA A 130 -23.36 12.51 37.10
N ARG A 131 -23.97 11.32 37.23
CA ARG A 131 -24.85 11.01 38.36
C ARG A 131 -24.10 11.02 39.70
N LEU A 132 -22.91 10.40 39.75
CA LEU A 132 -22.07 10.34 40.94
C LEU A 132 -21.53 11.73 41.32
N ASP A 133 -21.09 12.52 40.35
CA ASP A 133 -20.61 13.89 40.53
C ASP A 133 -21.71 14.79 41.11
N LYS A 134 -22.94 14.70 40.58
CA LYS A 134 -24.10 15.42 41.11
C LYS A 134 -24.47 14.97 42.53
N ALA A 135 -24.42 13.67 42.82
CA ALA A 135 -24.69 13.14 44.15
C ALA A 135 -23.63 13.59 45.18
N ALA A 136 -22.36 13.60 44.77
CA ALA A 136 -21.26 14.12 45.58
C ALA A 136 -21.44 15.62 45.87
N ALA A 137 -21.75 16.43 44.85
CA ALA A 137 -22.01 17.86 45.02
C ALA A 137 -23.13 18.14 46.04
N ALA A 138 -24.25 17.40 45.93
CA ALA A 138 -25.37 17.54 46.86
C ALA A 138 -24.99 17.17 48.32
N LEU A 139 -24.09 16.21 48.53
CA LEU A 139 -23.59 15.89 49.88
C LEU A 139 -22.59 16.94 50.41
N LEU A 140 -21.75 17.50 49.55
CA LEU A 140 -20.79 18.56 49.92
C LEU A 140 -21.48 19.87 50.34
N GLU A 141 -22.62 20.20 49.73
CA GLU A 141 -23.45 21.36 50.09
C GLU A 141 -24.04 21.26 51.51
N ARG A 142 -24.34 20.04 51.99
CA ARG A 142 -24.99 19.78 53.29
C ARG A 142 -24.06 19.93 54.51
N ASN A 143 -22.81 20.35 54.30
CA ASN A 143 -21.80 20.64 55.33
C ASN A 143 -21.50 19.46 56.28
N THR A 144 -21.28 18.27 55.73
CA THR A 144 -20.86 17.08 56.48
C THR A 144 -19.42 17.20 56.98
N SER A 145 -19.06 16.53 58.07
CA SER A 145 -17.67 16.45 58.59
C SER A 145 -16.71 15.68 57.66
N ASP A 146 -17.26 14.99 56.66
CA ASP A 146 -16.57 13.97 55.86
C ASP A 146 -16.36 14.45 54.40
N LYS A 147 -16.33 15.77 54.17
CA LYS A 147 -16.16 16.38 52.83
C LYS A 147 -14.88 15.94 52.14
N ASP A 148 -13.79 15.86 52.90
CA ASP A 148 -12.47 15.52 52.37
C ASP A 148 -12.49 14.12 51.74
N ILE A 149 -13.17 13.15 52.39
CA ILE A 149 -13.31 11.78 51.90
C ILE A 149 -14.09 11.75 50.58
N VAL A 150 -15.21 12.47 50.50
CA VAL A 150 -16.02 12.52 49.26
C VAL A 150 -15.24 13.18 48.12
N SER A 151 -14.55 14.28 48.42
CA SER A 151 -13.76 15.02 47.44
C SER A 151 -12.59 14.18 46.92
N GLU A 152 -11.87 13.50 47.80
CA GLU A 152 -10.74 12.63 47.44
C GLU A 152 -11.21 11.47 46.55
N ARG A 153 -12.28 10.77 46.94
CA ARG A 153 -12.83 9.66 46.13
C ARG A 153 -13.37 10.12 44.78
N LEU A 154 -13.95 11.31 44.70
CA LEU A 154 -14.43 11.87 43.42
C LEU A 154 -13.26 12.25 42.51
N ALA A 155 -12.19 12.80 43.09
CA ALA A 155 -10.97 13.11 42.37
C ALA A 155 -10.31 11.82 41.82
N GLU A 156 -10.16 10.79 42.64
CA GLU A 156 -9.60 9.49 42.21
C GLU A 156 -10.41 8.88 41.04
N LEU A 157 -11.75 8.88 41.15
CA LEU A 157 -12.62 8.37 40.09
C LEU A 157 -12.50 9.20 38.80
N ARG A 158 -12.44 10.54 38.92
CA ARG A 158 -12.25 11.46 37.79
C ARG A 158 -10.92 11.19 37.10
N ASP A 159 -9.83 11.11 37.86
CA ASP A 159 -8.49 10.90 37.32
C ASP A 159 -8.40 9.56 36.58
N ARG A 160 -8.99 8.50 37.14
CA ARG A 160 -9.08 7.19 36.45
C ARG A 160 -9.94 7.27 35.20
N TYR A 161 -11.04 8.01 35.22
CA TYR A 161 -11.90 8.15 34.04
C TYR A 161 -11.19 8.89 32.90
N GLU A 162 -10.47 9.97 33.21
CA GLU A 162 -9.67 10.71 32.24
C GLU A 162 -8.46 9.90 31.75
N GLU A 163 -7.82 9.09 32.61
CA GLU A 163 -6.79 8.12 32.19
C GLU A 163 -7.37 7.14 31.14
N MET A 164 -8.56 6.59 31.37
CA MET A 164 -9.21 5.66 30.44
C MET A 164 -9.52 6.32 29.09
N LYS A 165 -9.97 7.58 29.08
CA LYS A 165 -10.17 8.36 27.84
C LYS A 165 -8.86 8.53 27.08
N LEU A 166 -7.78 8.91 27.77
CA LEU A 166 -6.47 9.08 27.17
C LEU A 166 -5.91 7.77 26.61
N LEU A 167 -6.01 6.67 27.37
CA LEU A 167 -5.57 5.33 26.93
C LEU A 167 -6.35 4.85 25.72
N SER A 168 -7.66 5.13 25.68
CA SER A 168 -8.52 4.84 24.53
C SER A 168 -8.08 5.59 23.27
N ALA A 169 -7.84 6.90 23.37
CA ALA A 169 -7.34 7.70 22.25
C ALA A 169 -5.96 7.22 21.76
N LYS A 170 -5.05 6.90 22.68
CA LYS A 170 -3.73 6.34 22.34
C LYS A 170 -3.85 4.98 21.64
N ARG A 171 -4.72 4.10 22.13
CA ARG A 171 -4.95 2.80 21.48
C ARG A 171 -5.53 2.97 20.08
N GLN A 172 -6.48 3.90 19.91
CA GLN A 172 -7.08 4.21 18.60
C GLN A 172 -6.01 4.67 17.62
N GLN A 173 -5.15 5.61 18.02
CA GLN A 173 -4.06 6.10 17.18
C GLN A 173 -3.12 4.96 16.76
N ARG A 174 -2.70 4.09 17.69
CA ARG A 174 -1.82 2.95 17.39
C ARG A 174 -2.45 1.96 16.42
N LEU A 175 -3.73 1.64 16.58
CA LEU A 175 -4.45 0.75 15.65
C LEU A 175 -4.65 1.39 14.27
N GLN A 176 -4.90 2.70 14.21
CA GLN A 176 -5.00 3.43 12.94
C GLN A 176 -3.66 3.45 12.19
N GLN A 177 -2.55 3.71 12.89
CA GLN A 177 -1.20 3.65 12.30
C GLN A 177 -0.90 2.24 11.77
N SER A 178 -1.17 1.22 12.57
CA SER A 178 -0.99 -0.18 12.14
C SER A 178 -1.86 -0.54 10.93
N LEU A 179 -3.11 -0.06 10.88
CA LEU A 179 -4.00 -0.28 9.74
C LEU A 179 -3.45 0.36 8.46
N LYS A 180 -2.96 1.60 8.54
CA LYS A 180 -2.31 2.26 7.39
C LYS A 180 -1.08 1.49 6.93
N TYR A 181 -0.25 1.04 7.87
CA TYR A 181 0.93 0.22 7.56
C TYR A 181 0.56 -1.07 6.81
N PHE A 182 -0.42 -1.84 7.29
CA PHE A 182 -0.79 -3.08 6.61
C PHE A 182 -1.44 -2.87 5.24
N LYS A 183 -2.18 -1.77 5.05
CA LYS A 183 -2.67 -1.37 3.71
C LYS A 183 -1.51 -1.07 2.76
N PHE A 184 -0.54 -0.28 3.20
CA PHE A 184 0.67 0.02 2.43
C PHE A 184 1.44 -1.26 2.07
N VAL A 185 1.58 -2.20 3.02
CA VAL A 185 2.23 -3.50 2.78
C VAL A 185 1.51 -4.28 1.68
N GLN A 186 0.18 -4.33 1.72
CA GLN A 186 -0.62 -4.99 0.68
C GLN A 186 -0.44 -4.29 -0.68
N GLU A 187 -0.53 -2.96 -0.72
CA GLU A 187 -0.32 -2.17 -1.94
C GLU A 187 1.09 -2.39 -2.53
N CYS A 188 2.12 -2.51 -1.69
CA CYS A 188 3.46 -2.87 -2.12
C CYS A 188 3.52 -4.26 -2.75
N GLU A 189 2.86 -5.25 -2.16
CA GLU A 189 2.84 -6.63 -2.67
C GLU A 189 2.11 -6.69 -4.02
N GLU A 190 0.98 -6.00 -4.16
CA GLU A 190 0.24 -5.89 -5.43
C GLU A 190 1.05 -5.19 -6.54
N VAL A 191 1.83 -4.16 -6.20
CA VAL A 191 2.72 -3.50 -7.18
C VAL A 191 3.93 -4.39 -7.50
N HIS A 192 4.52 -5.05 -6.50
CA HIS A 192 5.65 -5.95 -6.71
C HIS A 192 5.30 -7.11 -7.64
N GLU A 193 4.17 -7.78 -7.40
CA GLU A 193 3.67 -8.85 -8.28
C GLU A 193 3.44 -8.34 -9.71
N TRP A 194 2.78 -7.18 -9.84
CA TRP A 194 2.55 -6.55 -11.14
C TRP A 194 3.85 -6.19 -11.87
N ILE A 195 4.85 -5.65 -11.18
CA ILE A 195 6.18 -5.37 -11.76
C ILE A 195 6.80 -6.67 -12.27
N GLY A 196 6.74 -7.77 -11.50
CA GLY A 196 7.24 -9.07 -11.91
C GLY A 196 6.57 -9.61 -13.19
N GLU A 197 5.26 -9.42 -13.33
CA GLU A 197 4.54 -9.73 -14.57
C GLU A 197 5.04 -8.90 -15.75
N GLN A 198 5.24 -7.59 -15.57
CA GLN A 198 5.75 -6.71 -16.63
C GLN A 198 7.20 -7.04 -17.01
N MET A 199 8.04 -7.38 -16.02
CA MET A 199 9.42 -7.83 -16.24
C MET A 199 9.47 -9.07 -17.14
N THR A 200 8.52 -9.99 -16.99
CA THR A 200 8.43 -11.18 -17.85
C THR A 200 8.19 -10.82 -19.31
N VAL A 201 7.36 -9.80 -19.58
CA VAL A 201 7.10 -9.29 -20.94
C VAL A 201 8.32 -8.55 -21.49
N ALA A 202 8.95 -7.70 -20.67
CA ALA A 202 10.14 -6.95 -21.04
C ALA A 202 11.37 -7.85 -21.29
N ALA A 203 11.48 -8.97 -20.57
CA ALA A 203 12.56 -9.96 -20.72
C ALA A 203 12.38 -10.93 -21.91
N SER A 204 11.34 -10.76 -22.73
CA SER A 204 11.14 -11.62 -23.91
C SER A 204 12.35 -11.54 -24.85
N GLU A 205 12.81 -12.69 -25.34
CA GLU A 205 13.89 -12.81 -26.32
C GLU A 205 13.36 -13.19 -27.72
N ASP A 206 12.07 -12.97 -27.99
CA ASP A 206 11.51 -13.19 -29.32
C ASP A 206 11.86 -12.03 -30.25
N TYR A 207 12.68 -12.26 -31.27
CA TYR A 207 13.15 -11.21 -32.20
C TYR A 207 12.52 -11.32 -33.59
N GLY A 208 11.48 -12.15 -33.73
CA GLY A 208 10.82 -12.38 -35.00
C GLY A 208 11.62 -13.27 -35.95
N LEU A 209 10.94 -13.71 -37.01
CA LEU A 209 11.49 -14.63 -38.02
C LEU A 209 11.83 -13.90 -39.33
N ASP A 210 11.24 -12.73 -39.54
CA ASP A 210 11.38 -11.87 -40.70
C ASP A 210 10.99 -10.43 -40.32
N VAL A 211 11.09 -9.51 -41.29
CA VAL A 211 10.82 -8.07 -41.12
C VAL A 211 9.38 -7.81 -40.69
N GLU A 212 8.41 -8.50 -41.28
CA GLU A 212 6.99 -8.29 -40.98
C GLU A 212 6.61 -8.78 -39.58
N HIS A 213 7.20 -9.91 -39.15
CA HIS A 213 6.99 -10.44 -37.81
C HIS A 213 7.60 -9.53 -36.75
N VAL A 214 8.84 -9.06 -36.92
CA VAL A 214 9.46 -8.14 -35.96
C VAL A 214 8.77 -6.78 -35.91
N GLU A 215 8.24 -6.28 -37.02
CA GLU A 215 7.38 -5.06 -37.02
C GLU A 215 6.11 -5.25 -36.19
N THR A 216 5.50 -6.45 -36.27
CA THR A 216 4.34 -6.80 -35.44
C THR A 216 4.73 -6.84 -33.95
N LEU A 217 5.89 -7.43 -33.62
CA LEU A 217 6.42 -7.46 -32.26
C LEU A 217 6.74 -6.06 -31.73
N GLN A 218 7.33 -5.19 -32.56
CA GLN A 218 7.59 -3.79 -32.21
C GLN A 218 6.31 -3.05 -31.89
N GLN A 219 5.28 -3.16 -32.74
CA GLN A 219 4.00 -2.51 -32.50
C GLN A 219 3.33 -3.00 -31.21
N ALA A 220 3.38 -4.31 -30.94
CA ALA A 220 2.89 -4.87 -29.69
C ALA A 220 3.68 -4.33 -28.48
N PHE A 221 5.00 -4.23 -28.60
CA PHE A 221 5.87 -3.75 -27.54
C PHE A 221 5.73 -2.25 -27.28
N ASP A 222 5.55 -1.42 -28.31
CA ASP A 222 5.31 0.01 -28.16
C ASP A 222 3.99 0.27 -27.40
N ASN A 223 2.96 -0.54 -27.65
CA ASN A 223 1.71 -0.48 -26.88
C ASN A 223 1.94 -0.87 -25.41
N PHE A 224 2.70 -1.93 -25.16
CA PHE A 224 3.10 -2.33 -23.81
C PHE A 224 3.89 -1.21 -23.11
N PHE A 225 4.87 -0.63 -23.80
CA PHE A 225 5.75 0.41 -23.26
C PHE A 225 4.97 1.68 -22.92
N ALA A 226 4.01 2.09 -23.77
CA ALA A 226 3.11 3.20 -23.47
C ALA A 226 2.23 2.92 -22.24
N GLN A 227 1.72 1.70 -22.08
CA GLN A 227 0.96 1.29 -20.89
C GLN A 227 1.83 1.27 -19.63
N LEU A 228 3.08 0.83 -19.77
CA LEU A 228 4.07 0.83 -18.70
C LEU A 228 4.32 2.27 -18.22
N GLN A 229 4.59 3.21 -19.14
CA GLN A 229 4.76 4.63 -18.82
C GLN A 229 3.52 5.24 -18.15
N ALA A 230 2.32 4.91 -18.63
CA ALA A 230 1.07 5.37 -18.02
C ALA A 230 0.87 4.84 -16.59
N SER A 231 1.55 3.76 -16.21
CA SER A 231 1.46 3.13 -14.90
C SER A 231 2.44 3.73 -13.88
N GLU A 232 3.34 4.63 -14.27
CA GLU A 232 4.34 5.25 -13.36
C GLU A 232 3.69 5.85 -12.10
N GLY A 233 2.58 6.56 -12.28
CA GLY A 233 1.83 7.16 -11.16
C GLY A 233 1.30 6.15 -10.13
N ARG A 234 1.12 4.88 -10.51
CA ARG A 234 0.75 3.82 -9.55
C ARG A 234 1.90 3.53 -8.58
N ILE A 235 3.13 3.48 -9.07
CA ILE A 235 4.33 3.23 -8.25
C ILE A 235 4.59 4.45 -7.37
N GLU A 236 4.49 5.65 -7.94
CA GLU A 236 4.64 6.90 -7.20
C GLU A 236 3.64 7.01 -6.05
N ALA A 237 2.36 6.69 -6.28
CA ALA A 237 1.34 6.75 -5.24
C ALA A 237 1.63 5.81 -4.05
N VAL A 238 2.12 4.60 -4.30
CA VAL A 238 2.51 3.67 -3.23
C VAL A 238 3.74 4.20 -2.48
N CYS A 239 4.72 4.75 -3.20
CA CYS A 239 5.90 5.37 -2.59
C CYS A 239 5.54 6.58 -1.72
N GLU A 240 4.63 7.44 -2.19
CA GLU A 240 4.09 8.58 -1.43
C GLU A 240 3.35 8.13 -0.17
N GLY A 241 2.56 7.05 -0.28
CA GLY A 241 1.92 6.41 0.88
C GLY A 241 2.93 5.94 1.93
N GLY A 242 4.04 5.35 1.48
CA GLY A 242 5.16 4.99 2.34
C GLY A 242 5.83 6.20 2.99
N GLN A 243 6.06 7.28 2.24
CA GLN A 243 6.63 8.52 2.76
C GLN A 243 5.75 9.16 3.84
N ALA A 244 4.42 9.21 3.63
CA ALA A 244 3.48 9.69 4.62
C ALA A 244 3.54 8.88 5.92
N LEU A 245 3.71 7.55 5.85
CA LEU A 245 3.90 6.70 7.02
C LEU A 245 5.20 6.99 7.78
N LEU A 246 6.28 7.35 7.06
CA LEU A 246 7.54 7.76 7.66
C LEU A 246 7.41 9.09 8.41
N GLU A 247 6.68 10.06 7.85
CA GLU A 247 6.41 11.36 8.48
C GLU A 247 5.58 11.22 9.77
N GLU A 248 4.68 10.24 9.82
CA GLU A 248 3.89 9.90 11.02
C GLU A 248 4.71 9.24 12.14
N ASN A 249 6.03 9.02 11.94
CA ASN A 249 6.92 8.29 12.86
C ASN A 249 6.35 6.93 13.30
N ALA A 250 5.81 6.17 12.33
CA ALA A 250 5.32 4.82 12.58
C ALA A 250 6.44 3.91 13.12
N PRO A 251 6.15 3.00 14.07
CA PRO A 251 7.15 2.12 14.67
C PRO A 251 7.87 1.22 13.64
N GLU A 252 7.25 0.96 12.49
CA GLU A 252 7.78 0.18 11.38
C GLU A 252 8.59 0.99 10.37
N GLY A 253 9.03 2.21 10.70
CA GLY A 253 9.66 3.15 9.75
C GLY A 253 10.83 2.56 8.93
N GLU A 254 11.70 1.73 9.53
CA GLU A 254 12.78 1.09 8.78
C GLU A 254 12.25 0.13 7.70
N ARG A 255 11.22 -0.65 8.02
CA ARG A 255 10.60 -1.60 7.10
C ARG A 255 9.87 -0.87 5.97
N VAL A 256 9.21 0.24 6.30
CA VAL A 256 8.56 1.10 5.30
C VAL A 256 9.59 1.67 4.33
N ARG A 257 10.70 2.22 4.85
CA ARG A 257 11.77 2.76 4.00
C ARG A 257 12.34 1.70 3.06
N GLN A 258 12.67 0.52 3.59
CA GLN A 258 13.18 -0.59 2.79
C GLN A 258 12.19 -0.98 1.68
N ARG A 259 10.90 -1.12 1.97
CA ARG A 259 9.88 -1.45 0.96
C ARG A 259 9.77 -0.39 -0.13
N VAL A 260 9.86 0.90 0.22
CA VAL A 260 9.86 1.99 -0.77
C VAL A 260 11.11 1.94 -1.64
N ASP A 261 12.29 1.73 -1.05
CA ASP A 261 13.55 1.63 -1.79
C ASP A 261 13.55 0.40 -2.72
N ASP A 262 13.06 -0.74 -2.25
CA ASP A 262 12.91 -1.97 -3.04
C ASP A 262 11.97 -1.74 -4.24
N LEU A 263 10.81 -1.10 -4.04
CA LEU A 263 9.87 -0.82 -5.12
C LEU A 263 10.44 0.14 -6.16
N ARG A 264 11.20 1.15 -5.73
CA ARG A 264 11.88 2.09 -6.64
C ARG A 264 12.94 1.36 -7.47
N GLY A 265 13.78 0.55 -6.83
CA GLY A 265 14.79 -0.25 -7.52
C GLY A 265 14.16 -1.17 -8.57
N LEU A 266 13.11 -1.91 -8.20
CA LEU A 266 12.40 -2.79 -9.14
C LEU A 266 11.75 -2.02 -10.30
N TRP A 267 11.25 -0.81 -10.04
CA TRP A 267 10.69 0.05 -11.08
C TRP A 267 11.78 0.53 -12.06
N ASP A 268 12.92 0.97 -11.55
CA ASP A 268 14.05 1.40 -12.36
C ASP A 268 14.59 0.23 -13.20
N ASP A 269 14.77 -0.95 -12.61
CA ASP A 269 15.17 -2.17 -13.31
C ASP A 269 14.21 -2.53 -14.45
N LEU A 270 12.90 -2.47 -14.21
CA LEU A 270 11.89 -2.73 -15.23
C LEU A 270 11.95 -1.71 -16.39
N ARG A 271 12.19 -0.43 -16.08
CA ARG A 271 12.32 0.62 -17.10
C ARG A 271 13.56 0.41 -17.96
N GLU A 272 14.69 0.11 -17.34
CA GLU A 272 15.93 -0.19 -18.06
C GLU A 272 15.77 -1.41 -18.96
N LEU A 273 15.18 -2.49 -18.43
CA LEU A 273 14.91 -3.71 -19.19
C LEU A 273 13.96 -3.46 -20.37
N ALA A 274 12.90 -2.68 -20.15
CA ALA A 274 11.94 -2.35 -21.20
C ALA A 274 12.56 -1.50 -22.32
N LEU A 275 13.42 -0.54 -21.96
CA LEU A 275 14.20 0.24 -22.93
C LEU A 275 15.16 -0.65 -23.73
N ALA A 276 15.92 -1.50 -23.06
CA ALA A 276 16.82 -2.44 -23.71
C ALA A 276 16.09 -3.36 -24.70
N ARG A 277 14.88 -3.83 -24.34
CA ARG A 277 14.03 -4.63 -25.22
C ARG A 277 13.55 -3.86 -26.45
N GLN A 278 13.16 -2.59 -26.28
CA GLN A 278 12.76 -1.73 -27.41
C GLN A 278 13.92 -1.55 -28.40
N GLU A 279 15.12 -1.28 -27.88
CA GLU A 279 16.34 -1.14 -28.69
C GLU A 279 16.71 -2.46 -29.39
N ALA A 280 16.60 -3.59 -28.69
CA ALA A 280 16.88 -4.90 -29.24
C ALA A 280 15.92 -5.29 -30.36
N LEU A 281 14.62 -4.98 -30.24
CA LEU A 281 13.65 -5.17 -31.33
C LEU A 281 13.95 -4.28 -32.54
N ALA A 282 14.38 -3.04 -32.32
CA ALA A 282 14.83 -2.16 -33.39
C ALA A 282 16.09 -2.70 -34.10
N GLY A 283 17.04 -3.24 -33.33
CA GLY A 283 18.21 -3.92 -33.87
C GLY A 283 17.86 -5.16 -34.70
N ALA A 284 16.99 -6.02 -34.17
CA ALA A 284 16.51 -7.21 -34.86
C ALA A 284 15.84 -6.87 -36.20
N ARG A 285 15.02 -5.81 -36.26
CA ARG A 285 14.43 -5.33 -37.51
C ARG A 285 15.48 -4.97 -38.54
N ARG A 286 16.53 -4.24 -38.15
CA ARG A 286 17.62 -3.88 -39.07
C ARG A 286 18.39 -5.11 -39.56
N VAL A 287 18.61 -6.12 -38.72
CA VAL A 287 19.25 -7.38 -39.12
C VAL A 287 18.37 -8.12 -40.13
N HIS A 288 17.05 -8.21 -39.92
CA HIS A 288 16.13 -8.83 -40.88
C HIS A 288 16.05 -8.07 -42.22
N GLU A 289 16.09 -6.73 -42.18
CA GLU A 289 16.15 -5.89 -43.38
C GLU A 289 17.46 -6.12 -44.16
N PHE A 290 18.59 -6.21 -43.45
CA PHE A 290 19.88 -6.58 -44.04
C PHE A 290 19.82 -7.97 -44.68
N ASP A 291 19.30 -8.96 -43.97
CA ASP A 291 19.18 -10.34 -44.44
C ASP A 291 18.38 -10.43 -45.73
N ARG A 292 17.24 -9.74 -45.80
CA ARG A 292 16.42 -9.63 -47.02
C ARG A 292 17.21 -9.01 -48.16
N ALA A 293 17.88 -7.88 -47.92
CA ALA A 293 18.65 -7.19 -48.96
C ALA A 293 19.85 -8.03 -49.46
N ALA A 294 20.50 -8.79 -48.58
CA ALA A 294 21.57 -9.72 -48.91
C ALA A 294 21.04 -10.87 -49.78
N GLU A 295 19.91 -11.48 -49.41
CA GLU A 295 19.25 -12.54 -50.17
C GLU A 295 18.77 -12.08 -51.55
N GLU A 296 18.19 -10.88 -51.64
CA GLU A 296 17.81 -10.26 -52.91
C GLU A 296 19.02 -10.04 -53.82
N THR A 297 20.14 -9.56 -53.27
CA THR A 297 21.38 -9.35 -54.01
C THR A 297 21.99 -10.69 -54.46
N ALA A 298 22.04 -11.70 -53.58
CA ALA A 298 22.51 -13.04 -53.90
C ALA A 298 21.66 -13.69 -55.00
N ALA A 299 20.33 -13.61 -54.89
CA ALA A 299 19.40 -14.16 -55.88
C ALA A 299 19.55 -13.46 -57.23
N TRP A 300 19.77 -12.14 -57.23
CA TRP A 300 20.07 -11.39 -58.45
C TRP A 300 21.37 -11.88 -59.11
N VAL A 301 22.44 -12.05 -58.34
CA VAL A 301 23.74 -12.55 -58.84
C VAL A 301 23.57 -13.95 -59.42
N ALA A 302 22.92 -14.86 -58.69
CA ALA A 302 22.65 -16.22 -59.15
C ALA A 302 21.82 -16.24 -60.43
N GLY A 303 20.80 -15.37 -60.54
CA GLY A 303 19.99 -15.21 -61.74
C GLY A 303 20.81 -14.73 -62.95
N LYS A 304 21.66 -13.72 -62.75
CA LYS A 304 22.58 -13.24 -63.81
C LYS A 304 23.58 -14.29 -64.23
N GLU A 305 24.12 -15.04 -63.28
CA GLU A 305 25.03 -16.14 -63.56
C GLU A 305 24.36 -17.27 -64.35
N ALA A 306 23.14 -17.66 -63.96
CA ALA A 306 22.37 -18.68 -64.67
C ALA A 306 22.05 -18.26 -66.11
N LEU A 307 21.64 -17.00 -66.32
CA LEU A 307 21.41 -16.43 -67.65
C LEU A 307 22.68 -16.45 -68.51
N TRP A 308 23.82 -16.06 -67.92
CA TRP A 308 25.10 -16.08 -68.62
C TRP A 308 25.53 -17.50 -69.03
N ARG A 309 25.32 -18.50 -68.15
CA ARG A 309 25.64 -19.91 -68.44
C ARG A 309 24.69 -20.52 -69.48
N ALA A 310 23.40 -20.21 -69.44
CA ALA A 310 22.39 -20.79 -70.32
C ALA A 310 22.62 -20.47 -71.80
N ASP A 311 23.19 -19.29 -72.08
CA ASP A 311 23.50 -18.86 -73.43
C ASP A 311 24.66 -19.63 -74.09
N GLY A 312 25.47 -20.36 -73.31
CA GLY A 312 26.58 -21.19 -73.79
C GLY A 312 27.72 -20.42 -74.48
N PRO A 313 28.86 -21.06 -74.78
CA PRO A 313 29.88 -20.45 -75.62
C PRO A 313 29.36 -20.33 -77.06
N ALA A 314 29.25 -19.12 -77.62
CA ALA A 314 28.90 -18.96 -79.03
C ALA A 314 29.96 -19.65 -79.92
N PRO A 315 29.57 -20.15 -81.10
CA PRO A 315 30.54 -20.56 -82.11
C PRO A 315 31.39 -19.34 -82.50
N LEU A 316 32.61 -19.29 -81.95
CA LEU A 316 33.54 -18.14 -81.98
C LEU A 316 34.04 -17.74 -83.39
N LEU A 317 33.53 -18.39 -84.43
CA LEU A 317 33.90 -18.15 -85.84
C LEU A 317 32.84 -17.34 -86.60
N ALA A 318 31.62 -17.19 -86.05
CA ALA A 318 30.54 -16.45 -86.70
C ALA A 318 30.51 -14.96 -86.24
N PRO A 319 30.70 -13.98 -87.15
CA PRO A 319 30.81 -12.55 -86.79
C PRO A 319 29.60 -12.02 -86.01
N HIS A 320 28.39 -12.41 -86.44
CA HIS A 320 27.15 -11.98 -85.81
C HIS A 320 26.97 -12.56 -84.40
N ALA A 321 27.45 -13.80 -84.17
CA ALA A 321 27.37 -14.45 -82.86
C ALA A 321 28.36 -13.80 -81.87
N LEU A 322 29.56 -13.45 -82.35
CA LEU A 322 30.55 -12.74 -81.55
C LEU A 322 30.04 -11.34 -81.15
N HIS A 323 29.51 -10.57 -82.09
CA HIS A 323 28.92 -9.26 -81.80
C HIS A 323 27.73 -9.34 -80.82
N ALA A 324 26.89 -10.38 -80.94
CA ALA A 324 25.79 -10.61 -80.00
C ALA A 324 26.32 -10.88 -78.58
N GLN A 325 27.33 -11.73 -78.44
CA GLN A 325 27.94 -12.03 -77.15
C GLN A 325 28.66 -10.82 -76.53
N ARG A 326 29.29 -9.97 -77.35
CA ARG A 326 29.87 -8.68 -76.92
C ARG A 326 28.81 -7.73 -76.36
N ARG A 327 27.66 -7.62 -77.02
CA ARG A 327 26.53 -6.81 -76.53
C ARG A 327 26.01 -7.33 -75.19
N ARG A 328 25.87 -8.65 -75.04
CA ARG A 328 25.45 -9.29 -73.79
C ARG A 328 26.44 -9.01 -72.66
N LEU A 329 27.75 -9.14 -72.93
CA LEU A 329 28.78 -8.85 -71.94
C LEU A 329 28.76 -7.37 -71.50
N ARG A 330 28.56 -6.43 -72.43
CA ARG A 330 28.40 -5.01 -72.10
C ARG A 330 27.17 -4.77 -71.22
N ALA A 331 26.07 -5.46 -71.47
CA ALA A 331 24.88 -5.39 -70.63
C ALA A 331 25.16 -5.95 -69.22
N LEU A 332 25.79 -7.13 -69.11
CA LEU A 332 26.18 -7.71 -67.82
C LEU A 332 27.11 -6.79 -67.03
N ARG A 333 28.09 -6.13 -67.69
CA ARG A 333 28.97 -5.16 -67.02
C ARG A 333 28.22 -3.92 -66.54
N ALA A 334 27.27 -3.40 -67.32
CA ALA A 334 26.42 -2.29 -66.88
C ALA A 334 25.57 -2.69 -65.67
N ASP A 335 25.01 -3.90 -65.69
CA ASP A 335 24.26 -4.49 -64.59
C ASP A 335 25.13 -4.65 -63.32
N LEU A 336 26.37 -5.15 -63.45
CA LEU A 336 27.34 -5.27 -62.36
C LEU A 336 27.70 -3.92 -61.74
N LEU A 337 27.83 -2.86 -62.56
CA LEU A 337 28.05 -1.51 -62.05
C LEU A 337 26.81 -0.98 -61.30
N ALA A 338 25.60 -1.30 -61.76
CA ALA A 338 24.38 -0.88 -61.11
C ALA A 338 24.21 -1.53 -59.72
N ILE A 339 24.48 -2.83 -59.60
CA ILE A 339 24.35 -3.55 -58.32
C ILE A 339 25.46 -3.20 -57.32
N ALA A 340 26.61 -2.68 -57.79
CA ALA A 340 27.73 -2.30 -56.92
C ALA A 340 27.34 -1.27 -55.85
N ALA A 341 26.36 -0.40 -56.13
CA ALA A 341 25.82 0.52 -55.13
C ALA A 341 25.08 -0.21 -54.00
N ALA A 342 24.25 -1.20 -54.34
CA ALA A 342 23.54 -2.03 -53.36
C ALA A 342 24.52 -2.86 -52.51
N HIS A 343 25.55 -3.44 -53.13
CA HIS A 343 26.58 -4.17 -52.40
C HIS A 343 27.35 -3.27 -51.42
N ARG A 344 27.71 -2.04 -51.81
CA ARG A 344 28.32 -1.07 -50.88
C ARG A 344 27.40 -0.68 -49.72
N ALA A 345 26.09 -0.56 -49.98
CA ALA A 345 25.11 -0.29 -48.93
C ALA A 345 25.06 -1.46 -47.93
N LEU A 346 25.07 -2.71 -48.40
CA LEU A 346 25.19 -3.90 -47.55
C LEU A 346 26.48 -3.89 -46.72
N GLN A 347 27.63 -3.52 -47.31
CA GLN A 347 28.89 -3.42 -46.58
C GLN A 347 28.83 -2.38 -45.44
N GLN A 348 28.22 -1.21 -45.71
CA GLN A 348 28.08 -0.14 -44.72
C GLN A 348 27.10 -0.55 -43.60
N GLU A 349 25.97 -1.15 -43.96
CA GLU A 349 24.99 -1.61 -42.98
C GLU A 349 25.54 -2.74 -42.13
N ALA A 350 26.26 -3.70 -42.72
CA ALA A 350 26.92 -4.78 -42.00
C ALA A 350 27.95 -4.26 -40.97
N ALA A 351 28.74 -3.26 -41.36
CA ALA A 351 29.69 -2.62 -40.45
C ALA A 351 28.94 -1.91 -39.29
N SER A 352 27.88 -1.16 -39.61
CA SER A 352 27.07 -0.48 -38.59
C SER A 352 26.41 -1.46 -37.62
N LEU A 353 25.82 -2.54 -38.14
CA LEU A 353 25.20 -3.59 -37.34
C LEU A 353 26.22 -4.34 -36.49
N GLY A 354 27.40 -4.65 -37.03
CA GLY A 354 28.46 -5.32 -36.28
C GLY A 354 29.08 -4.48 -35.16
N GLU A 355 29.02 -3.15 -35.25
CA GLU A 355 29.41 -2.24 -34.17
C GLU A 355 28.30 -2.07 -33.12
N ALA A 356 27.04 -1.94 -33.55
CA ALA A 356 25.91 -1.71 -32.66
C ALA A 356 25.46 -2.98 -31.92
N PHE A 357 25.54 -4.15 -32.58
CA PHE A 357 25.02 -5.42 -32.08
C PHE A 357 26.08 -6.52 -32.23
N PRO A 358 27.01 -6.65 -31.27
CA PRO A 358 28.11 -7.61 -31.33
C PRO A 358 27.65 -9.06 -31.53
N ASP A 359 26.50 -9.45 -30.97
CA ASP A 359 25.96 -10.81 -31.08
C ASP A 359 25.51 -11.16 -32.51
N ALA A 360 25.05 -10.17 -33.28
CA ALA A 360 24.64 -10.35 -34.67
C ALA A 360 25.82 -10.24 -35.65
N LYS A 361 26.99 -9.78 -35.18
CA LYS A 361 28.14 -9.45 -36.02
C LYS A 361 28.58 -10.64 -36.88
N GLU A 362 28.75 -11.82 -36.28
CA GLU A 362 29.24 -13.01 -37.00
C GLU A 362 28.28 -13.41 -38.14
N HIS A 363 26.98 -13.44 -37.86
CA HIS A 363 25.94 -13.74 -38.85
C HIS A 363 25.94 -12.75 -40.02
N VAL A 364 25.91 -11.46 -39.70
CA VAL A 364 25.87 -10.38 -40.69
C VAL A 364 27.15 -10.38 -41.54
N THR A 365 28.32 -10.62 -40.94
CA THR A 365 29.58 -10.73 -41.69
C THR A 365 29.61 -11.95 -42.62
N ALA A 366 29.15 -13.11 -42.16
CA ALA A 366 29.14 -14.32 -42.98
C ALA A 366 28.21 -14.16 -44.20
N LYS A 367 27.00 -13.62 -44.00
CA LYS A 367 26.08 -13.33 -45.11
C LYS A 367 26.66 -12.30 -46.09
N LEU A 368 27.36 -11.28 -45.60
CA LEU A 368 28.03 -10.31 -46.47
C LEU A 368 29.13 -10.97 -47.30
N GLU A 369 29.95 -11.82 -46.69
CA GLU A 369 31.01 -12.57 -47.36
C GLU A 369 30.45 -13.42 -48.50
N ASP A 370 29.38 -14.19 -48.25
CA ASP A 370 28.71 -15.00 -49.28
C ASP A 370 28.27 -14.17 -50.50
N VAL A 371 27.63 -13.01 -50.26
CA VAL A 371 27.21 -12.09 -51.33
C VAL A 371 28.42 -11.52 -52.07
N THR A 372 29.47 -11.14 -51.34
CA THR A 372 30.70 -10.57 -51.89
C THR A 372 31.38 -11.58 -52.81
N GLU A 373 31.57 -12.81 -52.34
CA GLU A 373 32.20 -13.89 -53.09
C GLU A 373 31.42 -14.22 -54.38
N ALA A 374 30.09 -14.29 -54.30
CA ALA A 374 29.25 -14.55 -55.47
C ALA A 374 29.41 -13.44 -56.53
N LEU A 375 29.43 -12.18 -56.09
CA LEU A 375 29.53 -11.02 -56.96
C LEU A 375 30.92 -10.89 -57.60
N GLU A 376 31.98 -11.16 -56.83
CA GLU A 376 33.35 -11.25 -57.33
C GLU A 376 33.51 -12.38 -58.34
N ALA A 377 32.94 -13.55 -58.08
CA ALA A 377 32.98 -14.68 -59.01
C ALA A 377 32.28 -14.35 -60.34
N LEU A 378 31.13 -13.67 -60.31
CA LEU A 378 30.43 -13.23 -61.52
C LEU A 378 31.23 -12.18 -62.29
N THR A 379 31.88 -11.25 -61.58
CA THR A 379 32.74 -10.22 -62.16
C THR A 379 33.95 -10.84 -62.85
N GLN A 380 34.66 -11.76 -62.18
CA GLN A 380 35.79 -12.49 -62.76
C GLN A 380 35.39 -13.27 -64.01
N ARG A 381 34.20 -13.89 -64.03
CA ARG A 381 33.68 -14.57 -65.23
C ARG A 381 33.40 -13.60 -66.37
N ALA A 382 32.86 -12.42 -66.09
CA ALA A 382 32.65 -11.39 -67.10
C ALA A 382 33.98 -10.93 -67.71
N ASP A 383 35.02 -10.79 -66.90
CA ASP A 383 36.35 -10.40 -67.38
C ASP A 383 37.04 -11.50 -68.18
N GLN A 384 36.93 -12.76 -67.73
CA GLN A 384 37.39 -13.92 -68.52
C GLN A 384 36.68 -14.00 -69.88
N ALA A 385 35.36 -13.77 -69.90
CA ALA A 385 34.60 -13.74 -71.13
C ALA A 385 35.04 -12.61 -72.07
N ASP A 386 35.37 -11.44 -71.55
CA ASP A 386 35.89 -10.32 -72.34
C ASP A 386 37.20 -10.69 -73.04
N GLN A 387 38.13 -11.27 -72.28
CA GLN A 387 39.42 -11.73 -72.80
C GLN A 387 39.25 -12.80 -73.88
N GLN A 388 38.34 -13.76 -73.67
CA GLN A 388 38.03 -14.79 -74.67
C GLN A 388 37.42 -14.20 -75.94
N LEU A 389 36.54 -13.21 -75.82
CA LEU A 389 35.96 -12.49 -76.95
C LEU A 389 37.01 -11.68 -77.72
N ASP A 390 37.93 -11.00 -77.02
CA ASP A 390 39.04 -10.27 -77.65
C ASP A 390 39.93 -11.20 -78.47
N LEU A 391 40.29 -12.36 -77.92
CA LEU A 391 41.07 -13.38 -78.62
C LEU A 391 40.32 -13.94 -79.84
N ALA A 392 39.01 -14.18 -79.72
CA ALA A 392 38.17 -14.64 -80.82
C ALA A 392 38.08 -13.59 -81.94
N GLU A 393 37.97 -12.30 -81.62
CA GLU A 393 37.99 -11.21 -82.61
C GLU A 393 39.33 -11.14 -83.35
N GLN A 394 40.44 -11.27 -82.65
CA GLN A 394 41.77 -11.31 -83.27
C GLN A 394 41.90 -12.50 -84.23
N LEU A 395 41.42 -13.68 -83.82
CA LEU A 395 41.41 -14.88 -84.66
C LEU A 395 40.49 -14.73 -85.88
N GLN A 396 39.31 -14.12 -85.72
CA GLN A 396 38.40 -13.82 -86.83
C GLN A 396 39.03 -12.82 -87.81
N ALA A 397 39.67 -11.76 -87.32
CA ALA A 397 40.39 -10.79 -88.14
C ALA A 397 41.52 -11.46 -88.94
N TYR A 398 42.29 -12.34 -88.29
CA TYR A 398 43.32 -13.14 -88.95
C TYR A 398 42.74 -13.99 -90.09
N PHE A 399 41.68 -14.78 -89.85
CA PHE A 399 41.08 -15.61 -90.89
C PHE A 399 40.42 -14.79 -92.01
N GLY A 400 39.86 -13.61 -91.70
CA GLY A 400 39.36 -12.67 -92.71
C GLY A 400 40.48 -12.21 -93.64
N THR A 401 41.59 -11.73 -93.09
CA THR A 401 42.76 -11.34 -93.89
C THR A 401 43.37 -12.50 -94.67
N TYR A 402 43.40 -13.71 -94.09
CA TYR A 402 43.88 -14.91 -94.77
C TYR A 402 42.98 -15.29 -95.96
N GLN A 403 41.66 -15.17 -95.83
CA GLN A 403 40.72 -15.42 -96.92
C GLN A 403 40.76 -14.35 -98.01
N GLU A 404 41.04 -13.09 -97.69
CA GLU A 404 41.24 -12.02 -98.68
C GLU A 404 42.54 -12.20 -99.50
N LEU A 405 43.53 -12.92 -98.95
CA LEU A 405 44.82 -13.19 -99.58
C LEU A 405 44.84 -14.47 -100.44
N LEU A 406 43.82 -15.33 -100.34
CA LEU A 406 43.58 -16.51 -101.19
C LEU A 406 42.68 -16.15 -102.37
#